data_AF-A0A7C0Z2D7-F1
#
_entry.id   AF-A0A7C0Z2D7-F1
#
_cell.length_a   1.000
_cell.length_b   1.000
_cell.length_c   1.000
_cell.angle_alpha   90.00
_cell.angle_beta   90.00
_cell.angle_gamma   90.00
#
_symmetry.space_group_name_H-M   'P 1'
#
loop_
_entity.id
_entity.type
_entity.pdbx_description
1 polymer ?
#
loop_
_entity_poly.entity_id
_entity_poly.type
_entity_poly.pdbx_seq_one_letter_code
_entity_poly.pdbx_strand_id
1 'polypeptide(L)' 'MDRKPPLCTLCGSRPSIYHRRYSGERLCARCFAKTLRERVERTIARFKMFEYDSRIAVAVSGGKDSLNLL' A
#
# COMPACT_ATOMS: atom_id res chain seq x y z
N MET A 1 11.09 11.84 -27.65
CA MET A 1 9.85 12.12 -26.89
C MET A 1 10.02 11.60 -25.48
N ASP A 2 10.67 12.37 -24.63
CA ASP A 2 10.90 12.03 -23.22
C ASP A 2 9.58 12.08 -22.44
N ARG A 3 8.89 10.93 -22.34
CA ARG A 3 7.76 10.76 -21.41
C ARG A 3 8.32 10.72 -19.99
N LYS A 4 8.66 11.88 -19.44
CA LYS A 4 9.02 12.01 -18.03
C LYS A 4 7.79 11.55 -17.21
N PRO A 5 7.90 10.47 -16.42
CA PRO A 5 6.78 9.98 -15.63
C PRO A 5 6.31 11.09 -14.69
N PRO A 6 4.99 11.30 -14.55
CA PRO A 6 4.47 12.36 -13.72
C PRO A 6 4.93 12.20 -12.27
N LEU A 7 5.11 13.31 -11.57
CA LEU A 7 5.54 13.28 -10.18
C LEU A 7 4.44 12.68 -9.29
N CYS A 8 4.87 12.09 -8.17
CA CYS A 8 3.98 11.56 -7.17
C CYS A 8 3.13 12.68 -6.54
N THR A 9 1.81 12.50 -6.52
CA THR A 9 0.85 13.44 -5.93
C THR A 9 1.05 13.59 -4.41
N LEU A 10 1.56 12.55 -3.73
CA LEU A 10 1.77 12.58 -2.28
C LEU A 10 3.05 13.31 -1.86
N CYS A 11 4.17 13.10 -2.57
CA CYS A 11 5.47 13.62 -2.16
C CYS A 11 6.09 14.66 -3.09
N GLY A 12 5.49 14.90 -4.27
CA GLY A 12 5.91 15.91 -5.25
C GLY A 12 7.32 15.76 -5.84
N SER A 13 8.12 14.83 -5.35
CA SER A 13 9.58 14.78 -5.55
C SER A 13 10.06 13.58 -6.36
N ARG A 14 9.28 12.49 -6.39
CA ARG A 14 9.65 11.23 -7.03
C ARG A 14 8.73 10.92 -8.20
N PRO A 15 9.23 10.25 -9.25
CA PRO A 15 8.39 9.79 -10.35
C PRO A 15 7.34 8.79 -9.84
N SER A 16 6.12 8.90 -10.33
CA SER A 16 5.05 7.96 -10.01
C SER A 16 5.24 6.66 -10.79
N ILE A 17 5.07 5.53 -10.10
CA ILE A 17 5.10 4.20 -10.70
C ILE A 17 3.73 3.52 -10.68
N TYR A 18 2.79 4.07 -9.92
CA TYR A 18 1.47 3.52 -9.72
C TYR A 18 0.42 4.62 -9.86
N HIS A 19 -0.62 4.36 -10.65
CA HIS A 19 -1.75 5.26 -10.83
C HIS A 19 -3.01 4.64 -10.24
N ARG A 20 -3.53 5.29 -9.20
CA ARG A 20 -4.68 4.84 -8.45
C ARG A 20 -5.94 5.44 -9.06
N ARG A 21 -6.54 4.74 -10.03
CA ARG A 21 -7.66 5.26 -10.84
C ARG A 21 -8.84 5.78 -10.01
N TYR A 22 -9.16 5.13 -8.89
CA TYR A 22 -10.33 5.49 -8.09
C TYR A 22 -10.19 6.83 -7.35
N SER A 23 -8.96 7.26 -7.06
CA SER A 23 -8.65 8.49 -6.30
C SER A 23 -7.91 9.53 -7.14
N GLY A 24 -7.52 9.20 -8.37
CA GLY A 24 -6.71 10.06 -9.23
C GLY A 24 -5.27 10.28 -8.73
N GLU A 25 -4.84 9.54 -7.71
CA GLU A 25 -3.52 9.70 -7.09
C GLU A 25 -2.44 8.98 -7.89
N ARG A 26 -1.31 9.65 -8.10
CA ARG A 26 -0.09 9.09 -8.67
C ARG A 26 0.91 8.85 -7.55
N LEU A 27 1.28 7.61 -7.32
CA LEU A 27 2.12 7.21 -6.19
C LEU A 27 3.49 6.73 -6.67
N CYS A 28 4.55 7.17 -6.00
CA CYS A 28 5.86 6.53 -6.09
C CYS A 28 5.87 5.25 -5.23
N ALA A 29 6.85 4.38 -5.42
CA ALA A 29 6.98 3.10 -4.68
C ALA A 29 6.89 3.29 -3.15
N ARG A 30 7.59 4.32 -2.64
CA ARG A 30 7.66 4.61 -1.20
C ARG A 30 6.31 5.08 -0.64
N CYS A 31 5.64 6.00 -1.34
CA CYS A 31 4.32 6.50 -0.94
C CYS A 31 3.27 5.40 -1.05
N PHE A 32 3.33 4.58 -2.11
CA PHE A 32 2.46 3.42 -2.25
C PHE A 32 2.56 2.48 -1.05
N ALA A 33 3.77 2.03 -0.69
CA ALA A 33 3.97 1.15 0.47
C ALA A 33 3.52 1.78 1.79
N LYS A 34 3.75 3.08 1.99
CA LYS A 34 3.29 3.83 3.18
C LYS A 34 1.77 3.85 3.27
N THR A 35 1.09 4.25 2.19
CA THR A 35 -0.37 4.33 2.13
C THR A 35 -1.03 2.96 2.27
N LEU A 36 -0.40 1.90 1.76
CA LEU A 36 -0.88 0.53 1.90
C LEU A 36 -0.85 0.11 3.37
N ARG A 37 0.28 0.33 4.06
CA ARG A 37 0.43 0.02 5.48
C ARG A 37 -0.58 0.78 6.34
N GLU A 38 -0.69 2.10 6.15
CA GLU A 38 -1.65 2.93 6.88
C GLU A 38 -3.10 2.48 6.64
N ARG A 39 -3.43 2.01 5.43
CA ARG A 39 -4.76 1.48 5.12
C ARG A 39 -5.03 0.16 5.83
N VAL A 40 -4.05 -0.73 5.87
CA VAL A 40 -4.14 -2.02 6.60
C VAL A 40 -4.29 -1.75 8.10
N GLU A 41 -3.42 -0.93 8.69
CA GLU A 41 -3.49 -0.53 10.11
C GLU A 41 -4.83 0.11 10.45
N ARG A 42 -5.31 1.06 9.63
CA ARG A 42 -6.62 1.69 9.83
C ARG A 42 -7.77 0.70 9.72
N THR A 43 -7.68 -0.28 8.82
CA THR A 43 -8.71 -1.31 8.67
C THR A 43 -8.72 -2.22 9.89
N ILE A 44 -7.56 -2.70 10.32
CA ILE A 44 -7.40 -3.51 11.54
C ILE A 44 -7.98 -2.76 12.75
N ALA A 45 -7.58 -1.50 12.95
CA ALA A 45 -8.05 -0.68 14.07
C ALA A 45 -9.55 -0.39 13.99
N ARG A 46 -10.07 -0.07 12.79
CA ARG A 46 -11.49 0.25 12.59
C ARG A 46 -12.39 -0.95 12.87
N PHE A 47 -11.99 -2.14 12.41
CA PHE A 47 -12.74 -3.36 12.61
C PHE A 47 -12.35 -4.10 13.89
N LYS A 48 -11.44 -3.54 14.70
CA LYS A 48 -10.86 -4.16 15.91
C LYS A 48 -10.49 -5.63 15.65
N MET A 49 -9.84 -5.88 14.52
CA MET A 49 -9.62 -7.24 14.01
C MET A 49 -8.67 -8.05 14.89
N PHE A 50 -7.75 -7.38 15.60
CA PHE A 50 -6.75 -8.01 16.44
C PHE A 50 -6.62 -7.25 17.77
N GLU A 51 -6.44 -8.00 18.85
CA GLU A 51 -5.91 -7.47 20.11
C GLU A 51 -4.40 -7.68 20.15
N TYR A 52 -3.67 -6.92 20.99
CA TYR A 52 -2.21 -7.00 21.11
C TYR A 52 -1.69 -8.43 21.39
N ASP A 53 -2.52 -9.30 21.97
CA ASP A 53 -2.19 -10.68 22.35
C ASP A 53 -2.84 -11.75 21.45
N SER A 54 -3.43 -11.33 20.33
CA SER A 54 -4.08 -12.25 19.38
C SER A 54 -3.07 -12.92 18.46
N ARG A 55 -3.06 -14.26 18.43
CA ARG A 55 -2.27 -15.03 17.44
C ARG A 55 -2.91 -14.92 16.06
N ILE A 56 -2.26 -14.23 15.14
CA ILE A 56 -2.73 -14.02 13.76
C ILE A 56 -2.27 -15.19 12.89
N ALA A 57 -3.21 -16.01 12.41
CA ALA A 57 -2.93 -17.03 11.40
C ALA A 57 -3.13 -16.43 9.99
N VAL A 58 -2.03 -16.19 9.27
CA VAL A 58 -2.08 -15.69 7.90
C VAL A 58 -2.09 -16.88 6.94
N ALA A 59 -3.26 -17.15 6.35
CA ALA A 59 -3.39 -18.18 5.32
C ALA A 59 -2.78 -17.68 4.00
N VAL A 60 -1.51 -18.04 3.78
CA VAL A 60 -0.74 -17.75 2.58
C VAL A 60 -1.05 -18.83 1.54
N SER A 61 -2.06 -18.61 0.70
CA SER A 61 -2.25 -19.44 -0.49
C SER A 61 -1.15 -19.06 -1.49
N GLY A 62 -0.40 -20.03 -2.01
CA GLY A 62 0.78 -19.83 -2.86
C GLY A 62 0.57 -19.15 -4.22
N GLY A 63 -0.42 -18.28 -4.36
CA GLY A 63 -0.44 -17.25 -5.39
C GLY A 63 0.44 -16.06 -4.94
N LYS A 64 1.02 -15.36 -5.91
CA LYS A 64 1.95 -14.20 -5.83
C LYS A 64 1.62 -13.08 -4.80
N ASP A 65 0.48 -13.15 -4.10
CA ASP A 65 -0.02 -12.17 -3.13
C ASP A 65 0.24 -12.53 -1.66
N SER A 66 1.00 -13.60 -1.40
CA SER A 66 1.13 -14.15 -0.04
C SER A 66 2.51 -13.92 0.62
N LEU A 67 3.43 -13.22 -0.06
CA LEU A 67 4.82 -13.00 0.40
C LEU A 67 5.10 -11.65 1.06
N ASN A 68 4.11 -10.79 1.30
CA ASN A 68 4.33 -9.42 1.85
C ASN A 68 4.02 -9.26 3.35
N LEU A 69 3.96 -10.35 4.12
CA LEU A 69 3.59 -10.35 5.53
C LEU A 69 4.60 -11.11 6.41
N LEU A 70 5.89 -10.82 6.22
CA LEU A 70 6.99 -11.16 7.15
C LEU A 70 7.81 -9.90 7.44
#